data_AF-A0A833ATE6-F1
#
_entry.id   AF-A0A833ATE6-F1
#
_cell.length_a   1.000
_cell.length_b   1.000
_cell.length_c   1.000
_cell.angle_alpha   90.00
_cell.angle_beta   90.00
_cell.angle_gamma   90.00
#
_symmetry.space_group_name_H-M   'P 1'
#
loop_
_entity.id
_entity.type
_entity.pdbx_description
1 polymer ?
#
loop_
_entity_poly.entity_id
_entity_poly.type
_entity_poly.pdbx_seq_one_letter_code
_entity_poly.pdbx_strand_id
1 'polypeptide(L)' 'MKVKIMRLAKLHFIFLTCLMAIAFVSCSQTNPRVTEDFNYNWKFNFGDAPEAFKSDFDDSKWQTLNLPHAWSIEEGYQN' A
#
# COMPACT_ATOMS: atom_id res chain seq x y z
N MET A 1 -53.41 -26.24 -12.18
CA MET A 1 -52.12 -26.56 -12.84
C MET A 1 -51.36 -25.32 -13.33
N LYS A 2 -51.96 -24.44 -14.15
CA LYS A 2 -51.30 -23.23 -14.71
C LYS A 2 -50.70 -22.25 -13.68
N VAL A 3 -51.38 -22.03 -12.54
CA VAL A 3 -50.91 -21.11 -11.48
C VAL A 3 -49.61 -21.58 -10.82
N LYS A 4 -49.43 -22.90 -10.62
CA LYS A 4 -48.19 -23.46 -10.06
C LYS A 4 -47.01 -23.31 -11.04
N ILE A 5 -47.27 -23.51 -12.34
CA ILE A 5 -46.26 -23.35 -13.41
C ILE A 5 -45.81 -21.88 -13.52
N MET A 6 -46.75 -20.91 -13.45
CA MET A 6 -46.40 -19.48 -13.45
C MET A 6 -45.62 -19.05 -12.20
N ARG A 7 -45.92 -19.63 -11.02
CA ARG A 7 -45.15 -19.39 -9.79
C ARG A 7 -43.73 -19.96 -9.88
N LEU A 8 -43.58 -21.14 -10.45
CA LEU A 8 -42.28 -21.78 -10.67
C LEU A 8 -41.41 -20.98 -11.67
N ALA A 9 -41.99 -20.51 -12.77
CA ALA A 9 -41.31 -19.70 -13.78
C ALA A 9 -40.84 -18.34 -13.22
N LYS A 10 -41.66 -17.70 -12.37
CA LYS A 10 -41.28 -16.46 -11.67
C LYS A 10 -40.12 -16.68 -10.71
N LEU A 11 -40.10 -17.80 -9.98
CA LEU A 11 -39.01 -18.12 -9.05
C LEU A 11 -37.69 -18.37 -9.80
N HIS A 12 -37.73 -19.06 -10.95
CA HIS A 12 -36.56 -19.24 -11.82
C HIS A 12 -36.06 -17.92 -12.41
N PHE A 13 -36.97 -17.03 -12.83
CA PHE A 13 -36.60 -15.71 -13.34
C PHE A 13 -35.91 -14.87 -12.26
N ILE A 14 -36.46 -14.83 -11.04
CA ILE A 14 -35.84 -14.15 -9.90
C ILE A 14 -34.45 -14.73 -9.61
N PHE A 15 -34.33 -16.06 -9.55
CA PHE A 15 -33.05 -16.72 -9.32
C PHE A 15 -32.00 -16.37 -10.40
N LEU A 16 -32.38 -16.39 -11.68
CA LEU A 16 -31.49 -16.01 -12.79
C LEU A 16 -31.07 -14.54 -12.71
N THR A 17 -31.98 -13.63 -12.34
CA THR A 17 -31.62 -12.21 -12.15
C THR A 17 -30.68 -12.00 -10.98
N CYS A 18 -30.86 -12.72 -9.87
CA CYS A 18 -29.92 -12.68 -8.73
C CYS A 18 -28.54 -13.24 -9.11
N LEU A 19 -28.50 -14.36 -9.85
CA LEU A 19 -27.24 -14.97 -10.31
C LEU A 19 -26.44 -14.01 -11.21
N MET A 20 -27.14 -13.32 -12.13
CA MET A 20 -26.54 -12.33 -13.02
C MET A 20 -25.98 -11.13 -12.22
N ALA A 21 -26.72 -10.63 -11.22
CA ALA A 21 -26.26 -9.52 -10.38
C ALA A 21 -24.98 -9.86 -9.59
N ILE A 22 -24.86 -11.10 -9.07
CA ILE A 22 -23.67 -11.57 -8.35
C ILE A 22 -22.45 -11.66 -9.27
N ALA A 23 -22.65 -12.08 -10.53
CA ALA A 23 -21.57 -12.15 -11.52
C ALA A 23 -20.98 -10.75 -11.82
N PHE A 24 -21.80 -9.70 -11.85
CA PHE A 24 -21.33 -8.32 -12.09
C PHE A 24 -20.48 -7.75 -10.94
N VAL A 25 -20.69 -8.19 -9.70
CA VAL A 25 -19.91 -7.71 -8.53
C VAL A 25 -18.52 -8.37 -8.46
N SER A 26 -18.35 -9.54 -9.10
CA SER A 26 -17.13 -10.36 -8.97
C SER A 26 -15.93 -9.87 -9.79
N CYS A 27 -16.11 -8.86 -10.66
CA CYS A 27 -15.06 -8.31 -11.53
C CYS A 27 -14.39 -7.04 -10.99
N SER A 28 -14.28 -6.87 -9.67
CA SER A 28 -13.52 -5.74 -9.08
C SER A 28 -12.05 -6.15 -8.90
N GLN A 29 -11.20 -5.77 -9.85
CA GLN A 29 -9.75 -5.97 -9.75
C GLN A 29 -9.14 -4.80 -8.96
N THR A 30 -9.01 -4.95 -7.65
CA THR A 30 -8.21 -4.02 -6.85
C THR A 30 -6.74 -4.36 -7.04
N ASN A 31 -5.93 -3.44 -7.55
CA ASN A 31 -4.48 -3.60 -7.54
C ASN A 31 -3.96 -3.35 -6.11
N PRO A 32 -3.46 -4.37 -5.39
CA PRO A 32 -3.04 -4.20 -3.99
C PRO A 32 -1.71 -3.47 -3.86
N ARG A 33 -1.04 -3.13 -4.96
CA ARG A 33 0.22 -2.39 -4.93
C ARG A 33 -0.03 -0.94 -4.52
N VAL A 34 0.60 -0.55 -3.43
CA VAL A 34 0.68 0.84 -3.00
C VAL A 34 2.10 1.34 -3.25
N THR A 35 2.21 2.56 -3.77
CA THR A 35 3.47 3.29 -3.86
C THR A 35 3.37 4.47 -2.91
N GLU A 36 4.28 4.57 -1.95
CA GLU A 36 4.31 5.64 -0.97
C GLU A 36 5.63 6.39 -1.05
N ASP A 37 5.61 7.66 -0.65
CA ASP A 37 6.82 8.45 -0.53
C ASP A 37 7.60 8.03 0.72
N PHE A 38 8.82 7.55 0.52
CA PHE A 38 9.71 7.05 1.56
C PHE A 38 10.89 7.99 1.85
N ASN A 39 10.77 9.25 1.45
CA ASN A 39 11.84 10.21 1.58
C ASN A 39 11.88 10.92 2.94
N TYR A 40 10.89 10.75 3.82
CA TYR A 40 10.75 11.61 5.00
C TYR A 40 11.38 11.02 6.28
N ASN A 41 11.85 11.93 7.16
CA ASN A 41 12.24 11.65 8.56
C ASN A 41 13.40 10.65 8.74
N TRP A 42 14.36 10.65 7.82
CA TRP A 42 15.58 9.87 7.96
C TRP A 42 16.50 10.44 9.03
N LYS A 43 17.17 9.56 9.77
CA LYS A 43 18.26 9.90 10.69
C LYS A 43 19.60 9.79 9.95
N PHE A 44 20.42 10.83 10.04
CA PHE A 44 21.70 10.91 9.36
C PHE A 44 22.83 11.31 10.30
N ASN A 45 23.95 10.60 10.20
CA ASN A 45 25.22 10.91 10.84
C ASN A 45 26.35 10.77 9.83
N PHE A 46 27.17 11.80 9.69
CA PHE A 46 28.36 11.75 8.85
C PHE A 46 29.52 11.14 9.65
N GLY A 47 30.00 9.97 9.21
CA GLY A 47 31.06 9.21 9.87
C GLY A 47 30.62 7.83 10.37
N ASP A 48 31.57 7.09 10.93
CA ASP A 48 31.36 5.70 11.33
C ASP A 48 30.50 5.58 12.59
N ALA A 49 29.54 4.67 12.55
CA ALA A 49 28.75 4.23 13.71
C ALA A 49 28.60 2.70 13.66
N PRO A 50 29.61 1.94 14.11
CA PRO A 50 29.67 0.47 13.93
C PRO A 50 28.47 -0.30 14.50
N GLU A 51 27.80 0.27 15.51
CA GLU A 51 26.68 -0.35 16.21
C GLU A 51 25.30 0.13 15.70
N ALA A 52 25.25 1.05 14.72
CA ALA A 52 24.01 1.65 14.24
C ALA A 52 23.10 0.70 13.45
N PHE A 53 23.54 -0.54 13.18
CA PHE A 53 22.70 -1.58 12.61
C PHE A 53 21.73 -2.20 13.62
N LYS A 54 21.94 -1.97 14.92
CA LYS A 54 21.10 -2.51 15.98
C LYS A 54 19.78 -1.72 16.05
N SER A 55 18.68 -2.44 16.24
CA SER A 55 17.34 -1.83 16.34
C SER A 55 17.13 -0.99 17.60
N ASP A 56 17.97 -1.16 18.62
CA ASP A 56 17.95 -0.44 19.90
C ASP A 56 19.07 0.63 19.99
N PHE A 57 19.74 0.94 18.88
CA PHE A 57 20.74 2.00 18.85
C PHE A 57 20.09 3.38 19.11
N ASP A 58 20.73 4.17 19.96
CA ASP A 58 20.28 5.54 20.26
C ASP A 58 20.80 6.53 19.19
N ASP A 59 19.93 6.87 18.24
CA ASP A 59 20.18 7.86 17.20
C ASP A 59 19.66 9.27 17.54
N SER A 60 19.32 9.56 18.82
CA SER A 60 18.65 10.81 19.19
C SER A 60 19.46 12.07 18.85
N LYS A 61 20.78 11.93 18.69
CA LYS A 61 21.71 13.01 18.35
C LYS A 61 21.90 13.20 16.85
N TRP A 62 21.40 12.30 16.02
CA TRP A 62 21.55 12.35 14.57
C TRP A 62 20.64 13.41 13.96
N GLN A 63 21.08 13.98 12.85
CA GLN A 63 20.29 14.95 12.09
C GLN A 63 19.06 14.26 11.52
N THR A 64 17.90 14.91 11.62
CA THR A 64 16.68 14.45 10.93
C THR A 64 16.56 15.19 9.61
N LEU A 65 16.46 14.46 8.50
CA LEU A 65 16.40 15.04 7.16
C LEU A 65 15.50 14.21 6.21
N ASN A 66 15.29 14.73 5.01
CA ASN A 66 14.55 14.04 3.95
C ASN A 66 15.46 13.75 2.74
N LEU A 67 15.14 12.69 2.01
CA LEU A 67 15.78 12.33 0.75
C LEU A 67 15.18 13.11 -0.44
N PRO A 68 15.90 13.21 -1.58
CA PRO A 68 17.31 12.88 -1.74
C PRO A 68 18.20 13.86 -0.97
N HIS A 69 19.25 13.35 -0.32
CA HIS A 69 20.24 14.16 0.41
C HIS A 69 21.66 13.81 -0.07
N ALA A 70 22.52 14.82 -0.17
CA ALA A 70 23.88 14.69 -0.67
C ALA A 70 24.86 15.25 0.37
N TRP A 71 25.41 14.36 1.20
CA TRP A 71 26.35 14.70 2.28
C TRP A 71 27.58 15.48 1.78
N SER A 72 28.09 15.17 0.58
CA SER A 72 29.32 15.77 0.06
C SER A 72 29.18 17.24 -0.33
N ILE A 73 27.95 17.74 -0.48
CA ILE A 73 27.71 19.17 -0.75
C ILE A 73 27.88 19.98 0.53
N GLU A 74 27.52 19.43 1.69
CA GLU A 74 27.60 20.09 2.99
C GLU A 74 29.04 20.22 3.47
N GLU A 75 29.86 19.18 3.29
CA GLU A 75 31.28 19.18 3.65
C GLU A 75 32.15 20.07 2.73
N GLY A 76 31.60 20.49 1.59
CA GLY A 76 32.35 21.21 0.56
C GLY A 76 33.42 20.36 -0.11
N TYR A 77 33.85 20.77 -1.30
CA TYR A 77 34.95 20.10 -2.00
C TYR A 77 36.28 20.41 -1.30
N GLN A 78 36.88 19.41 -0.67
CA GLN A 78 38.19 19.51 -0.04
C GLN A 78 39.27 19.20 -1.10
N ASN A 79 40.05 20.21 -1.48
CA ASN A 79 41.21 20.10 -2.39
C ASN A 79 42.45 19.57 -1.67
#